data_AF-A0A7S3M778-F1
#
_entry.id   AF-A0A7S3M778-F1
#
_cell.length_a   1.000
_cell.length_b   1.000
_cell.length_c   1.000
_cell.angle_alpha   90.00
_cell.angle_beta   90.00
_cell.angle_gamma   90.00
#
_symmetry.space_group_name_H-M   'P 1'
#
loop_
_entity.id
_entity.type
_entity.pdbx_description
1 polymer ?
#
loop_
_entity_poly.entity_id
_entity_poly.type
_entity_poly.pdbx_seq_one_letter_code
_entity_poly.pdbx_strand_id
1 'polypeptide(L)'
;SYLEPLFIGSEEVRKELPEDANRFQQIDTQVKSILQKGWKMRNVKAICSQPGLLDTLHGLEADQDRCKKSLSDFLDGKRRQFPRFYFTSEADLLDILSNSSQ
;
A
#
# COMPACT_ATOMS: atom_id res chain seq x y z
N SER A 1 -7.20 -1.82 -4.96
CA SER A 1 -6.76 -2.27 -3.63
C SER A 1 -5.81 -3.46 -3.78
N TYR A 2 -4.57 -3.22 -4.25
CA TYR A 2 -3.58 -4.31 -4.43
C TYR A 2 -2.41 -4.19 -3.45
N LEU A 3 -2.21 -3.01 -2.84
CA LEU A 3 -1.13 -2.76 -1.90
C LEU A 3 -1.34 -3.45 -0.55
N GLU A 4 -2.59 -3.58 -0.08
CA GLU A 4 -2.91 -4.26 1.19
C GLU A 4 -2.53 -5.74 1.19
N PRO A 5 -3.02 -6.59 0.26
CA PRO A 5 -2.60 -7.99 0.21
C PRO A 5 -1.10 -8.14 -0.04
N LEU A 6 -0.46 -7.17 -0.70
CA LEU A 6 0.96 -7.23 -0.97
C LEU A 6 1.83 -6.89 0.25
N PHE A 7 1.67 -5.70 0.84
CA PHE A 7 2.49 -5.25 1.97
C PHE A 7 2.14 -5.93 3.29
N ILE A 8 0.89 -6.42 3.43
CA ILE A 8 0.43 -7.09 4.65
C ILE A 8 0.45 -8.62 4.48
N GLY A 9 0.10 -9.13 3.29
CA GLY A 9 -0.06 -10.57 3.05
C GLY A 9 1.16 -11.27 2.47
N SER A 10 2.02 -10.60 1.69
CA SER A 10 3.23 -11.23 1.13
C SER A 10 4.41 -11.16 2.09
N GLU A 11 4.87 -12.33 2.55
CA GLU A 11 6.04 -12.42 3.43
C GLU A 11 7.35 -12.08 2.69
N GLU A 12 7.45 -12.40 1.39
CA GLU A 12 8.60 -12.01 0.55
C GLU A 12 8.70 -10.49 0.46
N VAL A 13 7.62 -9.79 0.12
CA VAL A 13 7.63 -8.32 0.01
C VAL A 13 7.94 -7.68 1.36
N ARG A 14 7.41 -8.21 2.46
CA ARG A 14 7.72 -7.70 3.80
C ARG A 14 9.19 -7.89 4.20
N LYS A 15 9.84 -8.97 3.74
CA LYS A 15 11.27 -9.21 3.98
C LYS A 15 12.15 -8.27 3.15
N GLU A 16 11.77 -8.04 1.90
CA GLU A 16 12.55 -7.21 0.97
C GLU A 16 12.33 -5.70 1.20
N LEU A 17 11.12 -5.30 1.60
CA LEU A 17 10.73 -3.90 1.84
C LEU A 17 10.14 -3.71 3.27
N PRO A 18 10.94 -3.96 4.34
CA PRO A 18 10.42 -3.96 5.71
C PRO A 18 9.96 -2.56 6.17
N GLU A 19 10.66 -1.51 5.76
CA GLU A 19 10.30 -0.13 6.10
C GLU A 19 8.99 0.30 5.43
N ASP A 20 8.83 0.00 4.14
CA ASP A 20 7.59 0.31 3.41
C ASP A 20 6.41 -0.53 3.91
N ALA A 21 6.64 -1.79 4.29
CA ALA A 21 5.60 -2.61 4.90
C ALA A 21 5.12 -2.04 6.25
N ASN A 22 6.04 -1.55 7.10
CA ASN A 22 5.67 -0.87 8.34
C ASN A 22 4.91 0.43 8.07
N ARG A 23 5.40 1.24 7.11
CA ARG A 23 4.72 2.47 6.70
C ARG A 23 3.30 2.18 6.19
N PHE A 24 3.14 1.17 5.35
CA PHE A 24 1.83 0.79 4.83
C PHE A 24 0.88 0.31 5.93
N GLN A 25 1.38 -0.43 6.93
CA GLN A 25 0.57 -0.83 8.10
C GLN A 25 0.07 0.38 8.91
N GLN A 26 0.89 1.42 9.05
CA GLN A 26 0.48 2.68 9.70
C GLN A 26 -0.57 3.42 8.87
N ILE A 27 -0.39 3.50 7.55
CA ILE A 27 -1.38 4.09 6.62
C ILE A 27 -2.71 3.35 6.76
N ASP A 28 -2.70 2.02 6.68
CA ASP A 28 -3.88 1.18 6.77
C ASP A 28 -4.66 1.42 8.08
N THR A 29 -3.94 1.45 9.21
CA THR A 29 -4.52 1.71 10.53
C THR A 29 -5.17 3.10 10.60
N GLN A 30 -4.50 4.13 10.09
CA GLN A 30 -5.02 5.50 10.08
C GLN A 30 -6.24 5.65 9.19
N VAL A 31 -6.20 5.10 7.97
CA VAL A 31 -7.32 5.12 7.03
C VAL A 31 -8.52 4.39 7.62
N LYS A 32 -8.34 3.18 8.18
CA LYS A 32 -9.39 2.42 8.87
C LYS A 32 -10.00 3.23 10.03
N SER A 33 -9.18 3.92 10.82
CA SER A 33 -9.65 4.80 11.91
C SER A 33 -10.50 5.97 11.39
N ILE A 34 -10.06 6.66 10.34
CA ILE A 34 -10.82 7.75 9.71
C ILE A 34 -12.15 7.24 9.16
N LEU A 35 -12.14 6.12 8.44
CA LEU A 35 -13.35 5.50 7.89
C LEU A 35 -14.32 5.07 8.99
N GLN A 36 -13.84 4.49 10.09
CA GLN A 36 -14.68 4.13 11.23
C GLN A 36 -15.30 5.35 11.91
N LYS A 37 -14.53 6.44 12.11
CA LYS A 37 -15.06 7.70 12.63
C LYS A 37 -16.15 8.24 11.71
N GLY A 38 -15.92 8.19 10.40
CA GLY A 38 -16.89 8.63 9.42
C GLY A 38 -18.18 7.81 9.45
N TRP A 39 -18.05 6.49 9.50
CA TRP A 39 -19.19 5.58 9.61
C TRP A 39 -20.02 5.82 10.88
N LYS A 40 -19.37 6.12 12.01
CA LYS A 40 -20.06 6.44 13.27
C LYS A 40 -20.82 7.78 13.23
N MET A 41 -20.24 8.80 12.61
CA MET A 41 -20.84 10.13 12.57
C MET A 41 -22.03 10.23 11.60
N ARG A 42 -22.04 9.41 10.53
CA ARG A 42 -23.11 9.34 9.49
C ARG A 42 -23.46 10.66 8.81
N ASN A 43 -22.65 11.71 9.02
CA ASN A 43 -22.82 13.03 8.45
C ASN A 43 -21.52 13.45 7.77
N VAL A 44 -21.52 13.41 6.43
CA VAL A 44 -20.35 13.74 5.62
C VAL A 44 -19.87 15.15 5.87
N LYS A 45 -20.77 16.13 6.00
CA LYS A 45 -20.40 17.53 6.25
C LYS A 45 -19.66 17.68 7.58
N ALA A 46 -20.12 16.99 8.62
CA ALA A 46 -19.50 17.06 9.94
C ALA A 46 -18.10 16.41 9.96
N ILE A 47 -17.91 15.31 9.23
CA ILE A 47 -16.59 14.66 9.10
C ILE A 47 -15.63 15.53 8.30
N CYS A 48 -16.05 16.01 7.13
CA CYS A 48 -15.22 16.85 6.26
C CYS A 48 -14.85 18.20 6.89
N SER A 49 -15.64 18.66 7.87
CA SER A 49 -15.35 19.88 8.63
C SER A 49 -14.41 19.66 9.81
N GLN A 50 -13.89 18.43 10.03
CA GLN A 50 -12.94 18.19 11.12
C GLN A 50 -11.61 18.90 10.85
N PRO A 51 -11.08 19.63 11.84
CA PRO A 51 -9.81 20.33 11.69
C PRO A 51 -8.68 19.33 11.46
N GLY A 52 -7.79 19.63 10.51
CA GLY A 52 -6.62 18.81 10.18
C GLY A 52 -6.90 17.54 9.39
N LEU A 53 -8.16 17.23 9.06
CA LEU A 53 -8.48 16.02 8.27
C LEU A 53 -7.85 16.08 6.87
N LEU A 54 -7.92 17.23 6.20
CA LEU A 54 -7.36 17.40 4.86
C LEU A 54 -5.83 17.21 4.86
N ASP A 55 -5.13 17.83 5.82
CA ASP A 55 -3.68 17.69 5.96
C ASP A 55 -3.28 16.23 6.27
N THR A 56 -4.06 15.55 7.11
CA THR A 56 -3.87 14.12 7.39
C THR A 56 -4.03 13.28 6.12
N LEU A 57 -5.06 13.55 5.32
CA LEU A 57 -5.30 12.82 4.07
C LEU A 57 -4.18 13.06 3.04
N HIS A 58 -3.72 14.30 2.88
CA HIS A 58 -2.57 14.60 2.00
C HIS A 58 -1.28 13.91 2.49
N GLY A 59 -1.05 13.85 3.80
CA GLY A 59 0.07 13.11 4.37
C GLY A 59 0.01 11.61 4.06
N LEU A 60 -1.17 11.01 4.23
CA LEU A 60 -1.41 9.59 3.91
C LEU A 60 -1.22 9.31 2.42
N GLU A 61 -1.69 10.19 1.54
CA GLU A 61 -1.48 10.09 0.09
C GLU A 61 0.01 10.12 -0.27
N ALA A 62 0.76 11.07 0.29
CA ALA A 62 2.19 11.19 0.05
C ALA A 62 2.98 9.96 0.52
N ASP A 63 2.63 9.41 1.69
CA ASP A 63 3.25 8.18 2.19
C ASP A 63 2.86 6.95 1.36
N GLN A 64 1.62 6.89 0.87
CA GLN A 64 1.18 5.83 -0.02
C GLN A 64 1.93 5.87 -1.36
N ASP A 65 2.17 7.05 -1.92
CA ASP A 65 2.91 7.20 -3.16
C ASP A 65 4.38 6.83 -3.02
N ARG A 66 4.98 7.06 -1.84
CA ARG A 66 6.31 6.52 -1.52
C ARG A 66 6.32 5.00 -1.57
N CYS A 67 5.35 4.34 -0.92
CA CYS A 67 5.26 2.87 -0.96
C CYS A 67 5.08 2.33 -2.39
N LYS A 68 4.25 2.98 -3.22
CA LYS A 68 4.09 2.61 -4.64
C LYS A 68 5.40 2.74 -5.41
N LYS A 69 6.17 3.80 -5.17
CA LYS A 69 7.46 4.02 -5.82
C LYS A 69 8.48 2.96 -5.44
N SER A 70 8.65 2.70 -4.14
CA SER A 70 9.55 1.64 -3.65
C SER A 70 9.19 0.27 -4.24
N LEU A 71 7.89 -0.01 -4.37
CA LEU A 71 7.42 -1.24 -4.99
C LEU A 71 7.78 -1.32 -6.48
N SER A 72 7.57 -0.23 -7.23
CA SER A 72 7.94 -0.16 -8.65
C SER A 72 9.43 -0.45 -8.84
N ASP A 73 10.28 0.18 -8.01
CA ASP A 73 11.73 0.01 -8.07
C ASP A 73 12.13 -1.45 -7.75
N PHE A 74 11.48 -2.07 -6.77
CA PHE A 74 11.66 -3.48 -6.43
C PHE A 74 11.30 -4.41 -7.60
N LEU A 75 10.15 -4.21 -8.23
CA LEU A 75 9.69 -5.02 -9.36
C LEU A 75 10.60 -4.87 -10.57
N ASP A 76 11.07 -3.67 -10.86
CA ASP A 76 12.04 -3.43 -11.93
C ASP A 76 13.38 -4.12 -11.64
N GLY A 77 13.79 -4.18 -10.37
CA GLY A 77 14.92 -5.00 -9.92
C GLY A 77 14.73 -6.48 -10.23
N LYS A 78 13.57 -7.06 -9.90
CA LYS A 78 13.23 -8.46 -10.20
C LYS A 78 13.18 -8.72 -11.71
N ARG A 79 12.64 -7.80 -12.52
CA ARG A 79 12.61 -7.90 -13.98
C ARG A 79 14.01 -7.91 -14.60
N ARG A 80 14.93 -7.09 -14.08
CA ARG A 80 16.34 -7.09 -14.54
C ARG A 80 17.05 -8.41 -14.25
N GLN A 81 16.76 -9.02 -13.10
CA GLN A 81 17.33 -10.32 -12.73
C GLN A 81 16.73 -11.47 -13.54
N PHE A 82 15.44 -11.40 -13.87
CA PHE A 82 14.72 -12.41 -14.65
C PHE A 82 13.99 -11.77 -15.83
N PRO A 83 14.64 -11.66 -17.01
CA PRO A 83 14.08 -10.94 -18.16
C PRO A 83 12.73 -11.45 -18.68
N ARG A 84 12.31 -12.67 -18.32
CA ARG A 84 10.98 -13.20 -18.65
C ARG A 84 9.85 -12.41 -17.98
N PHE A 85 10.10 -11.79 -16.83
CA PHE A 85 9.09 -10.99 -16.11
C PHE A 85 8.75 -9.67 -16.80
N TYR A 86 9.48 -9.25 -17.84
CA TYR A 86 9.07 -8.11 -18.68
C TYR A 86 7.79 -8.39 -19.50
N PHE A 87 7.47 -9.66 -19.75
CA PHE A 87 6.27 -10.06 -20.49
C PHE A 87 5.04 -10.25 -19.59
N THR A 88 5.21 -10.09 -18.28
CA THR A 88 4.18 -10.29 -17.27
C THR A 88 3.67 -8.93 -16.79
N SER A 89 2.35 -8.80 -16.63
CA SER A 89 1.78 -7.56 -16.08
C SER A 89 2.26 -7.36 -14.63
N GLU A 90 2.19 -6.13 -14.13
CA GLU A 90 2.55 -5.86 -12.72
C GLU A 90 1.68 -6.68 -11.75
N ALA A 91 0.38 -6.78 -12.01
CA ALA A 91 -0.53 -7.57 -11.19
C ALA A 91 -0.16 -9.06 -11.18
N ASP A 92 0.08 -9.64 -12.36
CA ASP A 92 0.47 -11.05 -12.48
C ASP A 92 1.84 -11.31 -11.83
N LEU A 93 2.79 -10.37 -11.95
CA LEU A 93 4.11 -10.48 -11.34
C LEU A 93 4.01 -10.46 -9.81
N LEU A 94 3.16 -9.58 -9.28
CA LEU A 94 2.87 -9.51 -7.85
C LEU A 94 2.18 -10.78 -7.36
N ASP A 95 1.24 -11.34 -8.12
CA ASP A 95 0.59 -12.61 -7.77
C ASP A 95 1.59 -13.78 -7.78
N ILE A 96 2.53 -13.82 -8.74
CA ILE A 96 3.59 -14.83 -8.77
C ILE A 96 4.51 -14.71 -7.54
N LEU A 97 4.90 -13.48 -7.18
CA LEU A 97 5.76 -13.20 -6.02
C LEU A 97 5.02 -13.37 -4.67
N SER A 98 3.70 -13.24 -4.66
CA SER A 98 2.89 -13.47 -3.46
C SER A 98 2.65 -14.96 -3.23
N ASN A 99 2.49 -15.76 -4.29
CA ASN A 99 2.18 -17.20 -4.21
C ASN A 99 3.42 -18.11 -4.20
N SER A 100 4.62 -17.59 -4.50
CA SER A 100 5.90 -18.31 -4.35
C SER A 100 6.24 -18.67 -2.90
N SER A 101 5.49 -18.12 -1.93
CA SER A 101 5.69 -18.32 -0.49
C SER A 101 4.94 -19.54 0.09
N GLN A 102 4.33 -20.39 -0.76
CA GLN A 102 3.68 -21.66 -0.36
C GLN A 102 4.55 -22.88 -0.61
#